data_AF-A0A2D8FSX3-F1
#
_entry.id   AF-A0A2D8FSX3-F1
#
_cell.length_a   1.000
_cell.length_b   1.000
_cell.length_c   1.000
_cell.angle_alpha   90.00
_cell.angle_beta   90.00
_cell.angle_gamma   90.00
#
_symmetry.space_group_name_H-M   'P 1'
#
loop_
_entity.id
_entity.type
_entity.pdbx_description
1 polymer ?
#
loop_
_entity_poly.entity_id
_entity_poly.type
_entity_poly.pdbx_seq_one_letter_code
_entity_poly.pdbx_strand_id
1 'polypeptide(L)'
;MAQTTPPLRRMIKKPELHQMVPLADSTIWEMERRGEFPKRFLLTPRCVVWDLAEVEAWLERRRNQPIRRAPPPDVRRRVSRPVRTSDRSEAPLPPAH
;
A
#
# COMPACT_ATOMS: atom_id res chain seq x y z
N MET A 1 -42.69 -16.63 -0.83
CA MET A 1 -42.32 -15.38 -0.13
C MET A 1 -40.81 -15.23 -0.21
N ALA A 2 -40.28 -14.40 -1.12
CA ALA A 2 -38.89 -13.98 -1.11
C ALA A 2 -38.85 -12.60 -1.78
N GLN A 3 -38.88 -11.56 -0.95
CA GLN A 3 -38.71 -10.19 -1.40
C GLN A 3 -37.23 -10.04 -1.73
N THR A 4 -36.85 -10.25 -2.98
CA THR A 4 -35.50 -9.95 -3.47
C THR A 4 -35.41 -8.43 -3.68
N THR A 5 -35.46 -7.68 -2.58
CA THR A 5 -35.10 -6.26 -2.61
C THR A 5 -33.66 -6.23 -3.11
N PRO A 6 -33.37 -5.66 -4.30
CA PRO A 6 -31.99 -5.60 -4.76
C PRO A 6 -31.19 -4.87 -3.67
N PRO A 7 -30.06 -5.44 -3.20
CA PRO A 7 -29.28 -4.76 -2.19
C PRO A 7 -28.93 -3.40 -2.76
N LEU A 8 -29.40 -2.34 -2.10
CA LEU A 8 -29.03 -0.97 -2.40
C LEU A 8 -27.50 -0.98 -2.49
N ARG A 9 -26.95 -0.80 -3.70
CA ARG A 9 -25.51 -0.86 -3.92
C ARG A 9 -24.89 0.21 -3.05
N ARG A 10 -24.26 -0.22 -1.96
CA ARG A 10 -23.68 0.69 -0.97
C ARG A 10 -22.45 1.32 -1.60
N MET A 11 -22.49 2.64 -1.73
CA MET A 11 -21.42 3.43 -2.31
C MET A 11 -20.67 4.11 -1.18
N ILE A 12 -19.37 3.87 -1.09
CA ILE A 12 -18.52 4.48 -0.08
C ILE A 12 -17.84 5.73 -0.64
N LYS A 13 -17.87 6.80 0.14
CA LYS A 13 -17.15 8.04 -0.16
C LYS A 13 -15.71 7.93 0.33
N LYS A 14 -14.85 8.84 -0.15
CA LYS A 14 -13.43 8.92 0.25
C LYS A 14 -13.14 8.81 1.76
N PRO A 15 -13.84 9.52 2.67
CA PRO A 15 -13.60 9.36 4.11
C PRO A 15 -13.94 7.96 4.62
N GLU A 16 -15.03 7.35 4.11
CA GLU A 16 -15.45 6.01 4.49
C GLU A 16 -14.48 4.94 3.96
N LEU A 17 -14.02 5.12 2.72
CA LEU A 17 -12.99 4.27 2.13
C LEU A 17 -11.71 4.31 2.97
N HIS A 18 -11.28 5.49 3.43
CA HIS A 18 -10.06 5.64 4.25
C HIS A 18 -10.20 4.93 5.62
N GLN A 19 -11.42 4.87 6.18
CA GLN A 19 -11.65 4.11 7.42
C GLN A 19 -11.47 2.60 7.23
N MET A 20 -11.90 2.06 6.09
CA MET A 20 -11.78 0.63 5.78
C MET A 20 -10.38 0.26 5.27
N VAL A 21 -9.82 1.14 4.45
CA VAL A 21 -8.54 0.97 3.77
C VAL A 21 -7.65 2.13 4.21
N PRO A 22 -6.82 1.93 5.26
CA PRO A 22 -5.89 2.96 5.75
C PRO A 22 -4.70 3.11 4.80
N LEU A 23 -4.97 3.46 3.54
CA LEU A 23 -3.99 3.75 2.50
C LEU A 23 -4.08 5.22 2.11
N ALA A 24 -2.93 5.79 1.76
CA ALA A 24 -2.87 7.14 1.25
C ALA A 24 -3.57 7.26 -0.12
N ASP A 25 -4.14 8.44 -0.40
CA ASP A 25 -4.76 8.76 -1.69
C ASP A 25 -3.83 8.47 -2.88
N SER A 26 -2.52 8.76 -2.74
CA SER A 26 -1.52 8.48 -3.77
C SER A 26 -1.38 6.99 -4.05
N THR A 27 -1.45 6.16 -3.01
CA THR A 27 -1.40 4.70 -3.16
C THR A 27 -2.67 4.17 -3.83
N ILE A 28 -3.83 4.72 -3.48
CA ILE A 28 -5.10 4.39 -4.15
C ILE A 28 -5.01 4.76 -5.64
N TRP A 29 -4.48 5.94 -5.98
CA TRP A 29 -4.28 6.36 -7.36
C TRP A 29 -3.30 5.47 -8.12
N GLU A 30 -2.17 5.10 -7.51
CA GLU A 30 -1.21 4.18 -8.13
C GLU A 30 -1.82 2.79 -8.38
N MET A 31 -2.59 2.28 -7.43
CA MET A 31 -3.25 0.97 -7.57
C MET A 31 -4.37 1.00 -8.60
N GLU A 32 -5.13 2.09 -8.67
CA GLU A 32 -6.09 2.31 -9.76
C GLU A 32 -5.38 2.33 -11.11
N ARG A 33 -4.25 3.05 -11.22
CA ARG A 33 -3.46 3.12 -12.46
C ARG A 33 -2.90 1.76 -12.87
N ARG A 34 -2.60 0.89 -11.91
CA ARG A 34 -2.19 -0.51 -12.15
C ARG A 34 -3.36 -1.45 -12.46
N GLY A 35 -4.61 -0.99 -12.31
CA GLY A 35 -5.81 -1.81 -12.44
C GLY A 35 -6.04 -2.76 -11.26
N GLU A 36 -5.34 -2.54 -10.15
CA GLU A 36 -5.48 -3.35 -8.94
C GLU A 36 -6.57 -2.83 -8.01
N PHE A 37 -6.98 -1.56 -8.11
CA PHE A 37 -8.00 -0.97 -7.25
C PHE A 37 -9.37 -0.94 -7.94
N PRO A 38 -10.49 -1.10 -7.20
CA PRO A 38 -11.84 -0.99 -7.74
C PRO A 38 -12.09 0.33 -8.48
N LYS A 39 -12.91 0.26 -9.53
CA LYS A 39 -13.10 1.37 -10.46
C LYS A 39 -13.85 2.50 -9.79
N ARG A 40 -13.20 3.67 -9.65
CA ARG A 40 -13.87 4.86 -9.13
C ARG A 40 -14.89 5.39 -10.13
N PHE A 41 -15.99 5.93 -9.61
CA PHE A 41 -16.92 6.72 -10.42
C PHE A 41 -17.22 8.06 -9.73
N LEU A 42 -17.47 9.07 -10.55
CA LEU A 42 -17.83 10.40 -10.09
C LEU A 42 -19.35 10.44 -9.93
N LEU A 43 -19.81 10.60 -8.69
CA LEU A 43 -21.22 10.91 -8.43
C LEU A 43 -21.50 12.40 -8.71
N THR A 44 -20.53 13.27 -8.40
CA THR A 44 -20.55 14.70 -8.70
C THR A 44 -19.15 15.15 -9.12
N PRO A 45 -18.97 16.33 -9.75
CA PRO A 45 -17.65 16.85 -10.16
C PRO A 45 -16.59 16.92 -9.05
N ARG A 46 -16.97 16.83 -7.77
CA ARG A 46 -16.04 16.77 -6.63
C ARG A 46 -16.18 15.51 -5.76
N CYS A 47 -17.15 14.64 -6.03
CA CYS A 47 -17.43 13.47 -5.19
C CYS A 47 -17.12 12.19 -5.95
N VAL A 48 -15.94 11.63 -5.66
CA VAL A 48 -15.52 10.31 -6.08
C VAL A 48 -16.07 9.30 -5.08
N VAL A 49 -16.70 8.25 -5.61
CA VAL A 49 -17.26 7.16 -4.83
C VAL A 49 -16.80 5.81 -5.40
N TRP A 50 -16.82 4.81 -4.52
CA TRP A 50 -16.49 3.43 -4.85
C TRP A 50 -17.64 2.52 -4.45
N ASP A 51 -17.77 1.39 -5.12
CA ASP A 51 -18.74 0.36 -4.74
C ASP A 51 -18.18 -0.46 -3.56
N LEU A 52 -18.97 -0.63 -2.50
CA LEU A 52 -18.56 -1.35 -1.31
C LEU A 52 -18.23 -2.81 -1.63
N ALA A 53 -19.02 -3.46 -2.50
CA ALA A 53 -18.83 -4.87 -2.81
C ALA A 53 -17.51 -5.10 -3.57
N GLU A 54 -17.15 -4.20 -4.48
CA GLU A 54 -15.86 -4.29 -5.16
C GLU A 54 -14.68 -4.02 -4.21
N VAL A 55 -14.84 -3.12 -3.25
CA VAL A 55 -13.81 -2.82 -2.24
C VAL A 55 -13.64 -4.00 -1.28
N GLU A 56 -14.72 -4.63 -0.82
CA GLU A 56 -14.65 -5.87 -0.02
C GLU A 56 -13.97 -7.00 -0.79
N ALA A 57 -14.41 -7.29 -2.01
CA ALA A 57 -13.80 -8.33 -2.85
C ALA A 57 -12.31 -8.06 -3.09
N TRP A 58 -11.93 -6.79 -3.24
CA TRP A 58 -10.54 -6.37 -3.33
C TRP A 58 -9.76 -6.60 -2.03
N LEU A 59 -10.32 -6.26 -0.87
CA LEU A 59 -9.72 -6.57 0.44
C LEU A 59 -9.48 -8.08 0.59
N GLU A 60 -10.45 -8.91 0.19
CA GLU A 60 -10.34 -10.37 0.22
C GLU A 60 -9.20 -10.86 -0.70
N ARG A 61 -9.13 -10.34 -1.93
CA ARG A 61 -8.03 -10.65 -2.86
C ARG A 61 -6.68 -10.25 -2.30
N ARG A 62 -6.58 -9.06 -1.69
CA ARG A 62 -5.35 -8.57 -1.05
C ARG A 62 -4.97 -9.37 0.20
N ARG A 63 -5.95 -9.89 0.95
CA ARG A 63 -5.72 -10.83 2.04
C ARG A 63 -5.13 -12.15 1.53
N ASN A 64 -5.60 -12.62 0.39
CA ASN A 64 -5.14 -13.86 -0.23
C ASN A 64 -3.82 -13.72 -1.01
N GLN A 65 -3.47 -12.49 -1.41
CA GLN A 65 -2.24 -12.16 -2.11
C GLN A 65 -1.37 -11.24 -1.26
N PRO A 66 -0.60 -11.78 -0.29
CA PRO A 66 0.26 -10.98 0.56
C PRO A 66 1.31 -10.27 -0.31
N ILE A 67 1.22 -8.94 -0.39
CA ILE A 67 2.31 -8.14 -0.97
C ILE A 67 3.53 -8.40 -0.12
N ARG A 68 4.58 -8.98 -0.73
CA ARG A 68 5.87 -9.16 -0.07
C ARG A 68 6.28 -7.83 0.52
N ARG A 69 6.49 -7.80 1.83
CA ARG A 69 6.94 -6.60 2.56
C ARG A 69 8.08 -5.97 1.77
N ALA A 70 7.98 -4.67 1.52
CA ALA A 70 9.09 -3.93 0.92
C ALA A 70 10.35 -4.25 1.75
N PRO A 71 11.48 -4.56 1.10
CA PRO A 71 12.71 -4.81 1.83
C PRO A 71 13.00 -3.61 2.73
N PRO A 72 13.56 -3.85 3.93
CA PRO A 72 13.86 -2.76 4.85
C PRO A 72 14.69 -1.69 4.11
N PRO A 73 14.39 -0.40 4.30
CA PRO A 73 15.07 0.66 3.58
C PRO A 73 16.57 0.57 3.85
N ASP A 74 17.37 0.50 2.79
CA ASP A 74 18.82 0.36 2.88
C ASP A 74 19.40 1.53 3.68
N VAL A 75 19.79 1.25 4.93
CA VAL A 75 20.21 2.28 5.89
C VAL A 75 21.50 2.97 5.47
N ARG A 76 22.29 2.36 4.57
CA ARG A 76 23.54 2.94 4.04
C ARG A 76 23.26 4.08 3.06
N ARG A 77 22.03 4.16 2.53
CA ARG A 77 21.57 5.26 1.65
C ARG A 77 20.94 6.42 2.43
N ARG A 78 20.89 6.37 3.77
CA ARG A 78 20.35 7.47 4.59
C ARG A 78 21.31 8.66 4.58
N VAL A 79 20.89 9.74 3.91
CA VAL A 79 21.62 11.01 3.85
C VAL A 79 21.83 11.64 5.23
N SER A 80 20.87 11.52 6.13
CA SER A 80 20.88 12.20 7.43
C SER A 80 21.72 11.50 8.52
N ARG A 81 22.01 10.20 8.38
CA ARG A 81 22.82 9.40 9.33
C ARG A 81 23.55 8.27 8.59
N PRO A 82 24.61 8.57 7.83
CA PRO A 82 25.38 7.53 7.14
C PRO A 82 26.01 6.56 8.16
N VAL A 83 25.88 5.26 7.89
CA VAL A 83 26.52 4.22 8.70
C VAL A 83 28.04 4.33 8.51
N ARG A 84 28.76 4.68 9.58
CA ARG A 84 30.23 4.66 9.60
C ARG A 84 30.70 3.22 9.34
N THR A 85 31.31 2.97 8.18
CA THR A 85 32.02 1.72 7.94
C THR A 85 33.30 1.77 8.77
N SER A 86 33.37 0.97 9.84
CA SER A 86 34.63 0.75 10.53
C SER A 86 35.47 -0.17 9.65
N ASP A 87 36.27 0.43 8.78
CA ASP A 87 37.43 -0.23 8.20
C ASP A 87 38.43 -0.46 9.34
N ARG A 88 38.38 -1.64 9.96
CA ARG A 88 39.50 -2.15 10.74
C ARG A 88 40.30 -3.01 9.78
N SER A 89 41.04 -2.35 8.88
CA SER A 89 42.13 -2.99 8.14
C SER A 89 43.08 -3.60 9.16
N GLU A 90 43.00 -4.92 9.29
CA GLU A 90 43.98 -5.78 9.92
C GLU A 90 45.29 -5.63 9.16
N ALA A 91 46.21 -4.82 9.70
CA ALA A 91 47.59 -4.79 9.23
C ALA A 91 48.30 -6.02 9.81
N PRO A 92 48.80 -6.97 8.99
CA PRO A 92 49.61 -8.05 9.50
C PRO A 92 50.93 -7.50 10.02
N LEU A 93 51.26 -7.80 11.27
CA LEU A 93 52.56 -7.51 11.88
C LEU A 93 53.67 -8.20 11.08
N PRO A 94 54.80 -7.53 10.76
CA PRO A 94 55.92 -8.17 10.07
C PRO A 94 56.66 -9.15 11.01
N PRO A 95 57.22 -10.26 10.50
CA PRO A 95 58.04 -11.15 11.30
C PRO A 95 59.39 -10.49 11.64
N ALA A 96 59.76 -10.53 12.92
CA ALA A 96 61.08 -10.14 13.38
C ALA A 96 62.10 -11.21 12.99
N HIS A 97 63.22 -10.78 12.41
CA HIS A 97 64.40 -11.60 12.14
C HIS A 97 65.64 -10.92 12.69
#